data_AF-A0A0S1SWC3-F1
#
_entry.id   AF-A0A0S1SWC3-F1
#
_cell.length_a   1.000
_cell.length_b   1.000
_cell.length_c   1.000
_cell.angle_alpha   90.00
_cell.angle_beta   90.00
_cell.angle_gamma   90.00
#
_symmetry.space_group_name_H-M   'P 1'
#
loop_
_entity.id
_entity.type
_entity.pdbx_description
1 polymer ?
#
loop_
_entity_poly.entity_id
_entity_poly.type
_entity_poly.pdbx_seq_one_letter_code
_entity_poly.pdbx_strand_id
1 'polypeptide(L)'
;MALQTSLSTKLLGWMTLSLGGMCLVIVGYAFLGFGGTSAPLTGRLLPAAYRKEVRWRVISPRMVMSGATIPTDTNVIFEIPSDTLPILRRILLGSYDPDIRYWGYCLPPDYDQAKAVAGDRLPGRVFLSEGERDARQELYEKQLRDRFSIPTNLTEEDLNELREKPAGRIEHEVESFEAGNICYLMTQVPLAMGLDPDDDEANDQVEREYGTNPLVADTDGDGVSDGREIFFLHSSPTRRDTDGDGLIDGIEDANHNGHLDRGDTDPIKWDTDRDGLPDGLMKLGAGRNTKILGEDKNLNGTVDADETDPRKWSTVGNDISDGDRYYQCLLTGGSNC
;
A
#
# COMPACT_ATOMS: atom_id res chain seq x y z
N MET A 1 -64.28 -36.36 -35.79
CA MET A 1 -63.17 -37.20 -36.25
C MET A 1 -61.90 -36.58 -35.68
N ALA A 2 -61.39 -37.19 -34.62
CA ALA A 2 -60.19 -36.74 -33.93
C ALA A 2 -58.96 -37.07 -34.76
N LEU A 3 -57.98 -36.17 -34.84
CA LEU A 3 -56.59 -36.57 -34.88
C LEU A 3 -55.76 -35.61 -34.02
N GLN A 4 -55.12 -36.24 -33.04
CA GLN A 4 -54.32 -35.71 -31.97
C GLN A 4 -52.86 -35.62 -32.43
N THR A 5 -52.20 -34.52 -32.07
CA THR A 5 -50.84 -34.45 -31.49
C THR A 5 -49.71 -35.30 -32.11
N SER A 6 -48.63 -34.64 -32.53
CA SER A 6 -47.26 -34.90 -32.06
C SER A 6 -46.25 -34.06 -32.86
N LEU A 7 -45.20 -33.59 -32.17
CA LEU A 7 -43.98 -32.91 -32.67
C LEU A 7 -43.93 -31.38 -32.55
N SER A 8 -44.08 -30.89 -31.31
CA SER A 8 -43.57 -29.57 -30.89
C SER A 8 -42.85 -29.62 -29.53
N THR A 9 -42.08 -30.68 -29.27
CA THR A 9 -41.34 -30.83 -28.00
C THR A 9 -39.85 -31.18 -28.17
N LYS A 10 -39.36 -31.46 -29.38
CA LYS A 10 -37.93 -31.73 -29.62
C LYS A 10 -37.13 -30.53 -30.15
N LEU A 11 -37.78 -29.47 -30.62
CA LEU A 11 -37.11 -28.26 -31.12
C LEU A 11 -36.95 -27.15 -30.06
N LEU A 12 -37.62 -27.27 -28.91
CA LEU A 12 -37.46 -26.33 -27.80
C LEU A 12 -36.41 -26.77 -26.75
N GLY A 13 -35.95 -28.02 -26.80
CA GLY A 13 -34.92 -28.55 -25.89
C GLY A 13 -33.48 -28.29 -26.30
N TRP A 14 -33.23 -27.84 -27.54
CA TRP A 14 -31.88 -27.60 -28.08
C TRP A 14 -31.50 -26.11 -28.15
N MET A 15 -32.41 -25.20 -27.80
CA MET A 15 -32.11 -23.77 -27.66
C MET A 15 -31.81 -23.33 -26.21
N THR A 16 -31.99 -24.21 -25.22
CA THR A 16 -31.68 -23.89 -23.81
C THR A 16 -30.29 -24.38 -23.37
N LEU A 17 -29.63 -25.24 -24.16
CA LEU A 17 -28.26 -25.70 -23.88
C LEU A 17 -27.17 -24.81 -24.50
N SER A 18 -27.48 -24.02 -25.55
CA SER A 18 -26.51 -23.08 -26.13
C SER A 18 -26.46 -21.73 -25.39
N LEU A 19 -27.55 -21.28 -24.76
CA LEU A 19 -27.51 -20.10 -23.88
C LEU A 19 -26.92 -20.40 -22.48
N GLY A 20 -27.06 -21.63 -21.99
CA GLY A 20 -26.46 -22.06 -20.71
C GLY A 20 -24.93 -22.17 -20.78
N GLY A 21 -24.38 -22.62 -21.91
CA GLY A 21 -22.93 -22.70 -22.13
C GLY A 21 -22.26 -21.34 -22.35
N MET A 22 -22.97 -20.36 -22.90
CA MET A 22 -22.41 -19.02 -23.16
C MET A 22 -22.34 -18.14 -21.90
N CYS A 23 -23.20 -18.40 -20.90
CA CYS A 23 -23.12 -17.73 -19.59
C CYS A 23 -21.93 -18.20 -18.74
N LEU A 24 -21.50 -19.46 -18.86
CA LEU A 24 -20.36 -19.97 -18.08
C LEU A 24 -19.00 -19.47 -18.60
N VAL A 25 -18.90 -19.10 -19.88
CA VAL A 25 -17.68 -18.48 -20.44
C VAL A 25 -17.55 -17.02 -20.02
N ILE A 26 -18.66 -16.30 -19.80
CA ILE A 26 -18.64 -14.90 -19.32
C ILE A 26 -18.36 -14.84 -17.81
N VAL A 27 -18.83 -15.82 -17.02
CA VAL A 27 -18.48 -15.92 -15.60
C VAL A 27 -17.03 -16.39 -15.40
N GLY A 28 -16.50 -17.25 -16.29
CA GLY A 28 -15.08 -17.62 -16.29
C GLY A 28 -14.13 -16.46 -16.58
N TYR A 29 -14.51 -15.52 -17.44
CA TYR A 29 -13.71 -14.31 -17.70
C TYR A 29 -13.74 -13.29 -16.56
N ALA A 30 -14.77 -13.31 -15.71
CA ALA A 30 -14.83 -12.45 -14.53
C ALA A 30 -13.92 -12.95 -13.37
N PHE A 31 -13.56 -14.23 -13.35
CA PHE A 31 -12.73 -14.83 -12.30
C PHE A 31 -11.23 -14.89 -12.62
N LEU A 32 -10.81 -14.60 -13.86
CA LEU A 32 -9.39 -14.50 -14.23
C LEU A 32 -8.87 -13.06 -14.38
N GLY A 33 -9.70 -12.06 -14.08
CA GLY A 33 -9.34 -10.63 -14.13
C GLY A 33 -8.86 -10.03 -12.80
N PHE A 34 -8.68 -10.84 -11.74
CA PHE A 34 -8.07 -10.40 -10.47
C PHE A 34 -6.53 -10.43 -10.54
N GLY A 35 -6.00 -9.82 -11.59
CA GLY A 35 -4.59 -9.57 -11.78
C GLY A 35 -4.45 -8.35 -12.69
N GLY A 36 -4.43 -7.16 -12.10
CA GLY A 36 -4.30 -5.92 -12.86
C GLY A 36 -4.99 -4.74 -12.19
N THR A 37 -4.17 -3.87 -11.63
CA THR A 37 -4.39 -2.47 -11.25
C THR A 37 -5.15 -1.64 -12.31
N SER A 38 -5.66 -0.45 -11.92
CA SER A 38 -6.09 0.70 -12.77
C SER A 38 -7.57 1.13 -12.87
N ALA A 39 -8.50 0.64 -12.03
CA ALA A 39 -9.80 1.34 -11.89
C ALA A 39 -9.74 2.34 -10.72
N PRO A 40 -10.17 3.62 -10.91
CA PRO A 40 -10.35 4.56 -9.81
C PRO A 40 -11.29 3.95 -8.79
N LEU A 41 -11.15 4.32 -7.51
CA LEU A 41 -12.21 4.18 -6.53
C LEU A 41 -13.34 5.16 -6.89
N THR A 42 -13.96 5.00 -8.07
CA THR A 42 -15.27 5.56 -8.35
C THR A 42 -16.17 4.99 -7.28
N GLY A 43 -16.74 5.84 -6.43
CA GLY A 43 -17.58 5.44 -5.32
C GLY A 43 -18.46 4.28 -5.72
N ARG A 44 -18.00 3.08 -5.39
CA ARG A 44 -18.57 1.86 -5.94
C ARG A 44 -19.83 1.73 -5.12
N LEU A 45 -20.95 2.22 -5.66
CA LEU A 45 -22.24 1.63 -5.39
C LEU A 45 -22.00 0.16 -5.66
N LEU A 46 -21.72 -0.59 -4.60
CA LEU A 46 -21.24 -1.96 -4.67
C LEU A 46 -22.08 -2.73 -5.69
N PRO A 47 -21.47 -3.63 -6.48
CA PRO A 47 -22.25 -4.49 -7.36
C PRO A 47 -23.40 -5.08 -6.54
N ALA A 48 -24.61 -5.18 -7.11
CA ALA A 48 -25.83 -5.50 -6.34
C ALA A 48 -25.70 -6.76 -5.45
N ALA A 49 -24.79 -7.68 -5.78
CA ALA A 49 -24.42 -8.85 -4.99
C ALA A 49 -23.72 -8.55 -3.65
N TYR A 50 -22.92 -7.47 -3.57
CA TYR A 50 -22.14 -7.06 -2.39
C TYR A 50 -22.82 -5.95 -1.58
N ARG A 51 -23.97 -5.41 -2.04
CA ARG A 51 -24.74 -4.40 -1.28
C ARG A 51 -25.37 -4.91 0.01
N LYS A 52 -25.25 -6.21 0.32
CA LYS A 52 -26.09 -6.79 1.37
C LYS A 52 -25.71 -6.34 2.78
N GLU A 53 -24.45 -6.06 3.12
CA GLU A 53 -24.08 -5.49 4.43
C GLU A 53 -22.76 -4.71 4.39
N VAL A 54 -22.77 -3.44 3.93
CA VAL A 54 -21.61 -2.55 4.18
C VAL A 54 -21.74 -1.99 5.57
N ARG A 55 -20.71 -2.14 6.38
CA ARG A 55 -20.71 -1.61 7.75
C ARG A 55 -20.55 -0.10 7.70
N TRP A 56 -21.35 0.59 8.51
CA TRP A 56 -21.17 2.01 8.80
C TRP A 56 -20.43 2.14 10.11
N ARG A 57 -19.44 3.02 10.14
CA ARG A 57 -18.74 3.39 11.37
C ARG A 57 -18.73 4.90 11.51
N VAL A 58 -19.08 5.37 12.69
CA VAL A 58 -18.99 6.79 13.04
C VAL A 58 -17.78 6.98 13.93
N ILE A 59 -16.86 7.84 13.49
CA ILE A 59 -15.70 8.26 14.28
C ILE A 59 -16.07 9.58 14.95
N SER A 60 -16.05 9.57 16.28
CA SER A 60 -16.37 10.77 17.06
C SER A 60 -15.26 11.83 16.95
N PRO A 61 -15.57 13.12 17.18
CA PRO A 61 -14.54 14.18 17.21
C PRO A 61 -13.37 13.86 18.16
N ARG A 62 -13.65 13.21 19.30
CA ARG A 62 -12.61 12.77 20.23
C ARG A 62 -11.67 11.73 19.62
N MET A 63 -12.21 10.80 18.83
CA MET A 63 -11.42 9.78 18.13
C MET A 63 -10.60 10.36 16.98
N VAL A 64 -11.09 11.41 16.32
CA VAL A 64 -10.30 12.18 15.34
C VAL A 64 -9.07 12.79 16.00
N MET A 65 -9.22 13.33 17.22
CA MET A 65 -8.10 13.92 17.95
C MET A 65 -7.18 12.88 18.60
N SER A 66 -7.75 11.81 19.15
CA SER A 66 -6.95 10.80 19.86
C SER A 66 -6.29 9.80 18.93
N GLY A 67 -6.84 9.59 17.72
CA GLY A 67 -6.48 8.52 16.79
C GLY A 67 -7.52 7.38 16.75
N ALA A 68 -7.73 6.81 15.56
CA ALA A 68 -8.57 5.66 15.26
C ALA A 68 -8.16 4.98 13.94
N THR A 69 -8.16 3.65 13.89
CA THR A 69 -7.95 2.91 12.64
C THR A 69 -9.26 2.67 11.91
N ILE A 70 -9.32 3.11 10.66
CA ILE A 70 -10.41 2.86 9.73
C ILE A 70 -10.21 1.48 9.10
N PRO A 71 -11.17 0.56 9.23
CA PRO A 71 -11.08 -0.74 8.57
C PRO A 71 -11.41 -0.63 7.07
N THR A 72 -10.91 -1.59 6.29
CA THR A 72 -11.26 -1.75 4.89
C THR A 72 -12.75 -1.99 4.69
N ASP A 73 -13.23 -1.71 3.47
CA ASP A 73 -14.61 -2.00 3.02
C ASP A 73 -15.71 -1.49 3.97
N THR A 74 -15.44 -0.38 4.65
CA THR A 74 -16.33 0.22 5.65
C THR A 74 -16.61 1.67 5.29
N ASN A 75 -17.89 2.05 5.38
CA ASN A 75 -18.30 3.43 5.18
C ASN A 75 -18.05 4.19 6.49
N VAL A 76 -17.11 5.12 6.46
CA VAL A 76 -16.77 5.92 7.63
C VAL A 76 -17.36 7.31 7.50
N ILE A 77 -18.05 7.75 8.55
CA ILE A 77 -18.43 9.15 8.75
C ILE A 77 -17.61 9.67 9.94
N PHE A 78 -17.01 10.84 9.78
CA PHE A 78 -16.33 11.52 10.86
C PHE A 78 -16.66 13.02 10.83
N GLU A 79 -16.61 13.62 12.01
CA GLU A 79 -16.84 15.06 12.20
C GLU A 79 -15.57 15.68 12.74
N ILE A 80 -15.11 16.77 12.11
CA ILE A 80 -13.99 17.56 12.60
C ILE A 80 -14.47 18.37 13.82
N PRO A 81 -13.79 18.30 14.97
CA PRO A 81 -14.22 19.03 16.17
C PRO A 81 -14.38 20.53 15.89
N SER A 82 -15.46 21.14 16.39
CA SER A 82 -15.82 22.52 16.12
C SER A 82 -14.89 23.57 16.74
N ASP A 83 -14.02 23.16 17.65
CA ASP A 83 -13.06 23.98 18.39
C ASP A 83 -11.61 23.79 17.91
N THR A 84 -11.39 23.09 16.79
CA THR A 84 -10.05 22.82 16.26
C THR A 84 -9.58 23.82 15.20
N LEU A 85 -8.26 24.00 15.13
CA LEU A 85 -7.65 24.65 13.96
C LEU A 85 -7.79 23.74 12.73
N PRO A 86 -7.74 24.31 11.51
CA PRO A 86 -7.79 23.50 10.30
C PRO A 86 -6.70 22.43 10.30
N ILE A 87 -7.10 21.18 10.07
CA ILE A 87 -6.19 20.03 10.04
C ILE A 87 -5.84 19.73 8.58
N LEU A 88 -4.57 19.56 8.26
CA LEU A 88 -4.17 19.16 6.90
C LEU A 88 -4.54 17.70 6.64
N ARG A 89 -4.86 17.36 5.39
CA ARG A 89 -5.19 15.99 4.99
C ARG A 89 -4.10 15.00 5.39
N ARG A 90 -2.85 15.37 5.13
CA ARG A 90 -1.68 14.55 5.43
C ARG A 90 -1.56 14.26 6.93
N ILE A 91 -1.68 15.29 7.77
CA ILE A 91 -1.70 15.17 9.23
C ILE A 91 -2.90 14.35 9.73
N LEU A 92 -4.04 14.40 9.06
CA LEU A 92 -5.26 13.71 9.51
C LEU A 92 -5.28 12.22 9.14
N LEU A 93 -4.76 11.88 7.97
CA LEU A 93 -4.89 10.56 7.35
C LEU A 93 -3.55 9.84 7.15
N GLY A 94 -2.43 10.48 7.51
CA GLY A 94 -1.08 9.92 7.65
C GLY A 94 -0.69 8.96 6.53
N SER A 95 -0.77 9.35 5.26
CA SER A 95 -0.27 8.44 4.21
C SER A 95 0.15 9.18 2.95
N TYR A 96 1.43 9.01 2.63
CA TYR A 96 2.05 9.32 1.33
C TYR A 96 2.22 8.06 0.49
N ASP A 97 2.06 6.87 1.06
CA ASP A 97 2.13 5.60 0.32
C ASP A 97 1.27 5.65 -0.96
N PRO A 98 1.90 5.63 -2.16
CA PRO A 98 1.21 5.67 -3.44
C PRO A 98 0.40 4.39 -3.70
N ASP A 99 0.72 3.29 -3.02
CA ASP A 99 -0.04 2.06 -3.09
C ASP A 99 -1.32 2.16 -2.27
N ILE A 100 -1.43 3.09 -1.31
CA ILE A 100 -2.65 3.35 -0.55
C ILE A 100 -3.60 4.27 -1.31
N ARG A 101 -4.79 3.74 -1.55
CA ARG A 101 -5.88 4.47 -2.20
C ARG A 101 -7.05 4.65 -1.26
N TYR A 102 -7.44 5.90 -1.10
CA TYR A 102 -8.68 6.30 -0.46
C TYR A 102 -9.28 7.50 -1.16
N TRP A 103 -10.58 7.66 -0.97
CA TRP A 103 -11.29 8.86 -1.38
C TRP A 103 -12.34 9.19 -0.34
N GLY A 104 -12.64 10.48 -0.26
CA GLY A 104 -13.70 10.94 0.60
C GLY A 104 -14.32 12.23 0.13
N TYR A 105 -15.31 12.66 0.89
CA TYR A 105 -16.12 13.82 0.57
C TYR A 105 -16.52 14.54 1.85
N CYS A 106 -16.32 15.85 1.90
CA CYS A 106 -16.64 16.67 3.04
C CYS A 106 -17.74 17.68 2.72
N LEU A 107 -18.68 17.77 3.65
CA LEU A 107 -19.72 18.78 3.72
C LEU A 107 -19.28 19.89 4.68
N PRO A 108 -19.39 21.17 4.29
CA PRO A 108 -19.11 22.27 5.18
C PRO A 108 -20.16 22.35 6.32
N PRO A 109 -19.84 22.94 7.47
CA PRO A 109 -20.74 23.01 8.63
C PRO A 109 -22.01 23.83 8.36
N ASP A 110 -21.96 24.79 7.44
CA ASP A 110 -23.09 25.64 7.03
C ASP A 110 -23.93 25.00 5.91
N TYR A 111 -23.72 23.71 5.64
CA TYR A 111 -24.39 23.01 4.55
C TYR A 111 -25.92 22.98 4.72
N ASP A 112 -26.60 23.64 3.78
CA ASP A 112 -28.06 23.70 3.69
C ASP A 112 -28.56 22.75 2.59
N GLN A 113 -29.18 21.63 3.00
CA GLN A 113 -29.78 20.65 2.10
C GLN A 113 -30.82 21.28 1.15
N ALA A 114 -31.52 22.35 1.55
CA ALA A 114 -32.53 22.99 0.73
C ALA A 114 -31.92 23.81 -0.42
N LYS A 115 -30.72 24.39 -0.23
CA LYS A 115 -29.98 25.12 -1.27
C LYS A 115 -29.32 24.19 -2.28
N ALA A 116 -28.92 22.99 -1.85
CA ALA A 116 -28.32 21.96 -2.69
C ALA A 116 -29.22 21.50 -3.84
N VAL A 117 -30.52 21.34 -3.56
CA VAL A 117 -31.51 20.84 -4.53
C VAL A 117 -31.75 21.85 -5.68
N ALA A 118 -31.36 23.11 -5.49
CA ALA A 118 -31.56 24.18 -6.46
C ALA A 118 -30.38 24.40 -7.44
N GLY A 119 -29.26 23.68 -7.31
CA GLY A 119 -28.06 23.86 -8.14
C GLY A 119 -27.56 22.57 -8.82
N ASP A 120 -26.89 22.73 -9.97
CA ASP A 120 -26.33 21.61 -10.77
C ASP A 120 -25.06 20.96 -10.18
N ARG A 121 -24.57 21.41 -9.01
CA ARG A 121 -23.33 20.92 -8.39
C ARG A 121 -23.60 20.29 -7.03
N LEU A 122 -23.07 19.09 -6.82
CA LEU A 122 -23.08 18.44 -5.52
C LEU A 122 -22.34 19.34 -4.50
N PRO A 123 -22.97 19.67 -3.36
CA PRO A 123 -22.46 20.65 -2.42
C PRO A 123 -21.44 20.01 -1.48
N GLY A 124 -20.17 20.37 -1.63
CA GLY A 124 -19.08 19.79 -0.86
C GLY A 124 -17.85 19.58 -1.72
N ARG A 125 -16.79 19.04 -1.11
CA ARG A 125 -15.49 18.90 -1.74
C ARG A 125 -14.94 17.50 -1.55
N VAL A 126 -14.29 16.98 -2.56
CA VAL A 126 -13.66 15.66 -2.59
C VAL A 126 -12.25 15.78 -1.99
N PHE A 127 -11.74 14.71 -1.42
CA PHE A 127 -10.31 14.58 -1.14
C PHE A 127 -9.87 13.18 -1.54
N LEU A 128 -8.66 13.07 -2.10
CA LEU A 128 -8.10 11.84 -2.64
C LEU A 128 -6.73 11.59 -2.04
N SER A 129 -6.38 10.32 -1.83
CA SER A 129 -4.99 9.88 -1.65
C SER A 129 -4.16 10.14 -2.92
N GLU A 130 -2.85 10.17 -2.78
CA GLU A 130 -1.93 10.30 -3.92
C GLU A 130 -2.06 9.13 -4.91
N GLY A 131 -2.10 7.88 -4.41
CA GLY A 131 -2.33 6.71 -5.25
C GLY A 131 -3.62 6.75 -6.08
N GLU A 132 -4.70 7.30 -5.52
CA GLU A 132 -5.97 7.46 -6.25
C GLU A 132 -5.90 8.58 -7.31
N ARG A 133 -5.13 9.64 -7.06
CA ARG A 133 -4.88 10.70 -8.05
C ARG A 133 -4.08 10.15 -9.23
N ASP A 134 -3.01 9.42 -8.95
CA ASP A 134 -2.16 8.81 -9.96
C ASP A 134 -2.91 7.78 -10.79
N ALA A 135 -3.72 6.92 -10.15
CA ALA A 135 -4.57 5.96 -10.86
C ALA A 135 -5.59 6.65 -11.78
N ARG A 136 -6.18 7.77 -11.35
CA ARG A 136 -7.11 8.55 -12.20
C ARG A 136 -6.40 9.22 -13.36
N GLN A 137 -5.20 9.74 -13.11
CA GLN A 137 -4.36 10.35 -14.12
C GLN A 137 -4.00 9.33 -15.20
N GLU A 138 -3.57 8.12 -14.81
CA GLU A 138 -3.26 7.04 -15.74
C GLU A 138 -4.49 6.64 -16.60
N LEU A 139 -5.66 6.53 -15.97
CA LEU A 139 -6.91 6.23 -16.69
C LEU A 139 -7.25 7.34 -17.70
N TYR A 140 -7.11 8.61 -17.32
CA TYR A 140 -7.37 9.74 -18.19
C TYR A 140 -6.44 9.73 -19.41
N GLU A 141 -5.15 9.49 -19.18
CA GLU A 141 -4.16 9.35 -20.24
C GLU A 141 -4.45 8.18 -21.17
N LYS A 142 -4.84 7.02 -20.62
CA LYS A 142 -5.29 5.87 -21.42
C LYS A 142 -6.48 6.22 -22.29
N GLN A 143 -7.49 6.90 -21.75
CA GLN A 143 -8.65 7.36 -22.53
C GLN A 143 -8.28 8.39 -23.60
N LEU A 144 -7.25 9.22 -23.36
CA LEU A 144 -6.73 10.13 -24.39
C LEU A 144 -6.01 9.35 -25.50
N ARG A 145 -5.16 8.37 -25.14
CA ARG A 145 -4.47 7.48 -26.07
C ARG A 145 -5.47 6.67 -26.92
N ASP A 146 -6.52 6.13 -26.30
CA ASP A 146 -7.56 5.35 -26.99
C ASP A 146 -8.42 6.21 -27.93
N ARG A 147 -8.50 7.53 -27.69
CA ARG A 147 -9.18 8.50 -28.56
C ARG A 147 -8.27 9.02 -29.70
N PHE A 148 -6.99 8.64 -29.71
CA PHE A 148 -6.03 9.15 -30.68
C PHE A 148 -6.12 8.41 -32.01
N SER A 149 -6.43 9.12 -33.08
CA SER A 149 -6.16 8.70 -34.46
C SER A 149 -4.74 9.11 -34.85
N ILE A 150 -4.00 8.23 -35.55
CA ILE A 150 -2.62 8.49 -35.99
C ILE A 150 -2.58 9.78 -36.83
N PRO A 151 -1.90 10.85 -36.36
CA PRO A 151 -1.69 12.04 -37.17
C PRO A 151 -0.77 11.68 -38.34
N THR A 152 -1.17 12.01 -39.57
CA THR A 152 -0.36 11.75 -40.77
C THR A 152 0.83 12.70 -40.92
N ASN A 153 0.93 13.73 -40.09
CA ASN A 153 2.05 14.68 -40.00
C ASN A 153 2.32 14.96 -38.52
N LEU A 154 3.40 14.37 -37.99
CA LEU A 154 3.90 14.64 -36.63
C LEU A 154 4.80 15.88 -36.67
N THR A 155 4.61 16.80 -35.73
CA THR A 155 5.47 17.97 -35.51
C THR A 155 6.58 17.67 -34.48
N GLU A 156 7.63 18.50 -34.40
CA GLU A 156 8.67 18.36 -33.35
C GLU A 156 8.08 18.51 -31.93
N GLU A 157 6.97 19.24 -31.78
CA GLU A 157 6.22 19.35 -30.51
C GLU A 157 5.48 18.05 -30.16
N ASP A 158 4.99 17.31 -31.16
CA ASP A 158 4.37 15.98 -30.95
C ASP A 158 5.41 14.89 -30.59
N LEU A 159 6.66 15.10 -31.00
CA LEU A 159 7.79 14.18 -30.73
C LEU A 159 8.44 14.44 -29.36
N ASN A 160 8.24 15.64 -28.80
CA ASN A 160 8.72 15.98 -27.47
C ASN A 160 7.63 15.65 -26.44
N GLU A 161 7.75 14.48 -25.81
CA GLU A 161 6.89 13.95 -24.73
C GLU A 161 6.78 14.82 -23.46
N LEU A 162 7.30 16.05 -23.46
CA LEU A 162 7.16 17.01 -22.37
C LEU A 162 5.76 17.67 -22.38
N ARG A 163 4.69 16.88 -22.56
CA ARG A 163 3.38 17.36 -22.12
C ARG A 163 3.48 17.49 -20.61
N GLU A 164 3.49 18.72 -20.13
CA GLU A 164 3.28 19.01 -18.72
C GLU A 164 2.11 18.15 -18.25
N LYS A 165 2.35 17.29 -17.23
CA LYS A 165 1.30 16.51 -16.59
C LYS A 165 0.14 17.49 -16.38
N PRO A 166 -1.05 17.27 -16.95
CA PRO A 166 -2.15 18.18 -16.72
C PRO A 166 -2.29 18.23 -15.20
N ALA A 167 -2.14 19.43 -14.62
CA ALA A 167 -2.38 19.63 -13.21
C ALA A 167 -3.87 19.32 -13.02
N GLY A 168 -4.15 18.05 -12.72
CA GLY A 168 -5.47 17.51 -12.47
C GLY A 168 -5.96 17.99 -11.13
N ARG A 169 -5.96 19.32 -10.92
CA ARG A 169 -6.63 19.92 -9.79
C ARG A 169 -8.11 19.74 -10.05
N ILE A 170 -8.66 18.66 -9.52
CA ILE A 170 -10.10 18.52 -9.38
C ILE A 170 -10.55 19.80 -8.68
N GLU A 171 -11.31 20.66 -9.37
CA GLU A 171 -11.61 22.03 -8.92
C GLU A 171 -12.24 22.08 -7.51
N HIS A 172 -12.73 20.94 -7.02
CA HIS A 172 -13.42 20.77 -5.75
C HIS A 172 -12.62 19.92 -4.75
N GLU A 173 -11.29 19.95 -4.79
CA GLU A 173 -10.46 19.17 -3.88
C GLU A 173 -10.13 19.90 -2.56
N VAL A 174 -10.21 19.22 -1.42
CA VAL A 174 -9.80 19.70 -0.09
C VAL A 174 -8.50 19.04 0.36
N GLU A 175 -7.56 19.87 0.80
CA GLU A 175 -6.32 19.44 1.48
C GLU A 175 -6.27 19.90 2.95
N SER A 176 -7.24 20.71 3.38
CA SER A 176 -7.34 21.24 4.74
C SER A 176 -8.79 21.19 5.23
N PHE A 177 -8.99 20.51 6.33
CA PHE A 177 -10.28 20.21 6.94
C PHE A 177 -10.61 21.28 7.98
N GLU A 178 -11.74 21.96 7.81
CA GLU A 178 -12.22 23.00 8.71
C GLU A 178 -13.07 22.43 9.85
N ALA A 179 -13.13 23.16 10.95
CA ALA A 179 -13.90 22.81 12.13
C ALA A 179 -15.40 22.66 11.81
N GLY A 180 -16.01 21.58 12.30
CA GLY A 180 -17.42 21.26 12.07
C GLY A 180 -17.72 20.62 10.71
N ASN A 181 -16.72 20.36 9.86
CA ASN A 181 -16.92 19.60 8.65
C ASN A 181 -17.39 18.16 8.97
N ILE A 182 -18.39 17.69 8.23
CA ILE A 182 -18.81 16.28 8.26
C ILE A 182 -18.27 15.62 7.00
N CYS A 183 -17.45 14.60 7.17
CA CYS A 183 -16.74 13.95 6.09
C CYS A 183 -17.09 12.46 6.02
N TYR A 184 -17.11 11.97 4.79
CA TYR A 184 -17.25 10.58 4.43
C TYR A 184 -15.94 10.06 3.87
N LEU A 185 -15.55 8.83 4.20
CA LEU A 185 -14.30 8.22 3.75
C LEU A 185 -14.49 6.72 3.47
N MET A 186 -13.82 6.27 2.41
CA MET A 186 -13.61 4.87 2.08
C MET A 186 -12.14 4.62 1.74
N THR A 187 -11.61 3.51 2.23
CA THR A 187 -10.21 3.13 2.07
C THR A 187 -10.13 1.69 1.59
N GLN A 188 -9.10 1.37 0.80
CA GLN A 188 -8.85 0.00 0.33
C GLN A 188 -8.03 -0.83 1.33
N VAL A 189 -7.25 -0.17 2.19
CA VAL A 189 -6.46 -0.76 3.29
C VAL A 189 -6.90 -0.16 4.63
N PRO A 190 -6.59 -0.80 5.77
CA PRO A 190 -6.76 -0.16 7.06
C PRO A 190 -5.99 1.16 7.05
N LEU A 191 -6.63 2.26 7.48
CA LEU A 191 -6.01 3.58 7.45
C LEU A 191 -6.02 4.18 8.86
N ALA A 192 -4.84 4.56 9.33
CA ALA A 192 -4.70 5.34 10.56
C ALA A 192 -5.30 6.73 10.33
N MET A 193 -6.32 7.10 11.13
CA MET A 193 -6.88 8.45 11.15
C MET A 193 -6.60 9.04 12.52
N GLY A 194 -6.07 10.25 12.58
CA GLY A 194 -5.73 10.89 13.85
C GLY A 194 -4.92 12.14 13.61
N LEU A 195 -4.42 12.76 14.68
CA LEU A 195 -3.32 13.70 14.53
C LEU A 195 -2.03 12.89 14.30
N ASP A 196 -1.29 13.26 13.26
CA ASP A 196 0.04 12.78 12.90
C ASP A 196 0.94 14.03 12.73
N PRO A 197 1.54 14.53 13.83
CA PRO A 197 2.24 15.82 13.84
C PRO A 197 3.57 15.86 13.07
N ASP A 198 4.25 14.73 12.98
CA ASP A 198 5.53 14.50 12.31
C ASP A 198 5.40 13.93 10.89
N ASP A 199 4.18 13.58 10.47
CA ASP A 199 3.80 13.26 9.09
C ASP A 199 4.49 11.98 8.59
N ASP A 200 4.48 10.95 9.44
CA ASP A 200 5.27 9.72 9.28
C ASP A 200 4.43 8.45 9.10
N GLU A 201 3.10 8.61 8.98
CA GLU A 201 2.08 7.57 8.81
C GLU A 201 1.60 6.89 10.10
N ALA A 202 2.20 7.19 11.25
CA ALA A 202 1.75 6.79 12.57
C ALA A 202 1.05 7.93 13.31
N ASN A 203 -0.28 7.81 13.47
CA ASN A 203 -0.98 8.79 14.30
C ASN A 203 -0.64 8.64 15.80
N ASP A 204 -0.92 9.69 16.57
CA ASP A 204 -0.80 9.77 18.03
C ASP A 204 -1.23 8.50 18.81
N GLN A 205 -2.28 7.78 18.37
CA GLN A 205 -2.73 6.55 19.03
C GLN A 205 -1.83 5.36 18.73
N VAL A 206 -1.42 5.23 17.47
CA VAL A 206 -0.50 4.21 16.99
C VAL A 206 0.84 4.41 17.69
N GLU A 207 1.34 5.64 17.71
CA GLU A 207 2.58 6.01 18.37
C GLU A 207 2.62 5.58 19.85
N ARG A 208 1.54 5.87 20.59
CA ARG A 208 1.41 5.43 21.99
C ARG A 208 1.33 3.92 22.18
N GLU A 209 0.79 3.20 21.19
CA GLU A 209 0.66 1.74 21.24
C GLU A 209 1.99 1.05 21.01
N TYR A 210 2.82 1.58 20.11
CA TYR A 210 4.13 1.05 19.76
C TYR A 210 5.28 1.64 20.61
N GLY A 211 5.02 2.70 21.36
CA GLY A 211 6.00 3.30 22.27
C GLY A 211 6.97 4.27 21.57
N THR A 212 6.59 4.74 20.40
CA THR A 212 7.29 5.71 19.57
C THR A 212 6.96 7.15 20.00
N ASN A 213 7.63 8.13 19.40
CA ASN A 213 7.52 9.53 19.75
C ASN A 213 6.74 10.31 18.67
N PRO A 214 5.50 10.79 18.95
CA PRO A 214 4.62 11.46 17.97
C PRO A 214 5.11 12.80 17.38
N LEU A 215 6.36 13.18 17.65
CA LEU A 215 7.01 14.40 17.17
C LEU A 215 8.34 14.10 16.46
N VAL A 216 8.67 12.82 16.29
CA VAL A 216 9.89 12.33 15.68
C VAL A 216 9.51 11.15 14.79
N ALA A 217 9.47 11.39 13.48
CA ALA A 217 9.08 10.43 12.45
C ALA A 217 9.87 9.11 12.41
N ASP A 218 11.01 9.02 13.10
CA ASP A 218 11.90 7.86 13.15
C ASP A 218 12.48 7.82 14.56
N THR A 219 11.82 7.09 15.45
CA THR A 219 12.04 7.16 16.90
C THR A 219 13.40 6.61 17.29
N ASP A 220 13.84 5.52 16.67
CA ASP A 220 15.12 4.90 17.00
C ASP A 220 16.29 5.41 16.15
N GLY A 221 16.00 6.07 15.03
CA GLY A 221 16.95 6.77 14.19
C GLY A 221 17.78 5.85 13.31
N ASP A 222 17.18 4.82 12.72
CA ASP A 222 17.82 3.91 11.77
C ASP A 222 17.62 4.29 10.29
N GLY A 223 16.67 5.18 9.99
CA GLY A 223 16.39 5.68 8.66
C GLY A 223 15.00 5.32 8.12
N VAL A 224 14.27 4.38 8.74
CA VAL A 224 12.88 4.05 8.40
C VAL A 224 11.94 4.81 9.34
N SER A 225 10.77 5.24 8.85
CA SER A 225 9.82 5.96 9.71
C SER A 225 8.98 5.02 10.56
N ASP A 226 8.55 5.46 11.75
CA ASP A 226 7.82 4.62 12.71
C ASP A 226 6.55 4.04 12.06
N GLY A 227 5.79 4.88 11.35
CA GLY A 227 4.62 4.42 10.58
C GLY A 227 4.95 3.36 9.53
N ARG A 228 6.09 3.46 8.84
CA ARG A 228 6.47 2.50 7.80
C ARG A 228 6.84 1.14 8.39
N GLU A 229 7.61 1.16 9.47
CA GLU A 229 7.99 -0.02 10.21
C GLU A 229 6.76 -0.76 10.76
N ILE A 230 5.82 -0.02 11.34
CA ILE A 230 4.60 -0.59 11.93
C ILE A 230 3.69 -1.22 10.87
N PHE A 231 3.40 -0.48 9.79
CA PHE A 231 2.34 -0.86 8.85
C PHE A 231 2.79 -1.72 7.68
N PHE A 232 4.06 -1.64 7.27
CA PHE A 232 4.54 -2.29 6.05
C PHE A 232 5.69 -3.26 6.29
N LEU A 233 6.77 -2.81 6.94
CA LEU A 233 7.98 -3.62 7.15
C LEU A 233 7.78 -4.67 8.26
N HIS A 234 6.89 -4.36 9.20
CA HIS A 234 6.64 -5.11 10.42
C HIS A 234 7.89 -5.27 11.31
N SER A 235 8.83 -4.35 11.18
CA SER A 235 9.99 -4.19 12.05
C SER A 235 9.61 -3.47 13.36
N SER A 236 10.58 -3.26 14.23
CA SER A 236 10.40 -2.66 15.55
C SER A 236 10.83 -1.18 15.54
N PRO A 237 9.89 -0.23 15.62
CA PRO A 237 10.18 1.22 15.50
C PRO A 237 10.87 1.87 16.71
N THR A 238 11.36 1.03 17.62
CA THR A 238 12.07 1.45 18.83
C THR A 238 13.42 0.74 18.96
N ARG A 239 13.80 -0.02 17.94
CA ARG A 239 15.02 -0.80 17.84
C ARG A 239 15.56 -0.74 16.41
N ARG A 240 16.63 0.04 16.25
CA ARG A 240 17.41 0.15 15.00
C ARG A 240 17.81 -1.14 14.28
N ASP A 241 17.73 -2.27 14.97
CA ASP A 241 18.15 -3.59 14.49
C ASP A 241 17.15 -4.56 15.13
N THR A 242 16.13 -4.90 14.34
CA THR A 242 14.94 -5.58 14.81
C THR A 242 15.20 -7.06 15.10
N ASP A 243 15.91 -7.75 14.24
CA ASP A 243 16.21 -9.17 14.41
C ASP A 243 17.50 -9.44 15.21
N GLY A 244 18.34 -8.42 15.40
CA GLY A 244 19.55 -8.47 16.21
C GLY A 244 20.74 -9.13 15.52
N ASP A 245 20.77 -9.15 14.19
CA ASP A 245 21.86 -9.75 13.42
C ASP A 245 23.09 -8.84 13.24
N GLY A 246 22.92 -7.55 13.53
CA GLY A 246 23.97 -6.52 13.49
C GLY A 246 23.91 -5.58 12.28
N LEU A 247 23.06 -5.84 11.29
CA LEU A 247 22.64 -4.89 10.27
C LEU A 247 21.45 -4.07 10.83
N ILE A 248 21.33 -2.80 10.44
CA ILE A 248 20.21 -1.96 10.93
C ILE A 248 19.08 -1.96 9.91
N ASP A 249 17.83 -1.85 10.34
CA ASP A 249 16.68 -2.06 9.47
C ASP A 249 16.67 -1.09 8.28
N GLY A 250 17.10 0.16 8.50
CA GLY A 250 17.26 1.15 7.42
C GLY A 250 18.37 0.85 6.40
N ILE A 251 19.35 0.00 6.72
CA ILE A 251 20.33 -0.48 5.72
C ILE A 251 19.74 -1.64 4.92
N GLU A 252 18.94 -2.47 5.58
CA GLU A 252 18.27 -3.61 4.97
C GLU A 252 17.18 -3.17 4.00
N ASP A 253 16.39 -2.15 4.36
CA ASP A 253 15.50 -1.40 3.47
C ASP A 253 16.23 -0.19 2.86
N ALA A 254 17.11 -0.46 1.89
CA ALA A 254 18.04 0.55 1.36
C ALA A 254 17.39 1.81 0.75
N ASN A 255 16.08 1.77 0.44
CA ASN A 255 15.35 2.92 -0.09
C ASN A 255 14.37 3.55 0.94
N HIS A 256 14.29 2.97 2.14
CA HIS A 256 13.46 3.39 3.27
C HIS A 256 11.97 3.51 2.94
N ASN A 257 11.47 2.65 2.04
CA ASN A 257 10.07 2.68 1.64
C ASN A 257 9.17 1.76 2.50
N GLY A 258 9.73 1.02 3.45
CA GLY A 258 9.00 0.08 4.30
C GLY A 258 8.56 -1.19 3.57
N HIS A 259 9.07 -1.48 2.38
CA HIS A 259 8.76 -2.67 1.60
C HIS A 259 10.02 -3.47 1.31
N LEU A 260 9.92 -4.80 1.46
CA LEU A 260 11.00 -5.69 1.08
C LEU A 260 11.14 -5.76 -0.45
N ASP A 261 12.11 -5.03 -1.01
CA ASP A 261 12.37 -4.95 -2.44
C ASP A 261 13.43 -5.96 -2.93
N ARG A 262 13.54 -6.06 -4.25
CA ARG A 262 14.58 -6.88 -4.88
C ARG A 262 15.94 -6.22 -4.67
N GLY A 263 16.67 -6.71 -3.69
CA GLY A 263 17.99 -6.16 -3.33
C GLY A 263 18.17 -6.06 -1.82
N ASP A 264 17.07 -6.11 -1.09
CA ASP A 264 17.04 -5.93 0.35
C ASP A 264 17.26 -7.26 1.06
N THR A 265 17.70 -7.18 2.33
CA THR A 265 17.58 -8.25 3.32
C THR A 265 16.32 -7.99 4.16
N ASP A 266 15.86 -8.99 4.90
CA ASP A 266 14.58 -8.93 5.62
C ASP A 266 14.81 -8.57 7.09
N PRO A 267 14.47 -7.33 7.55
CA PRO A 267 14.86 -6.82 8.87
C PRO A 267 14.28 -7.54 10.08
N ILE A 268 13.31 -8.43 9.84
CA ILE A 268 12.70 -9.26 10.88
C ILE A 268 13.25 -10.69 10.87
N LYS A 269 14.28 -10.97 10.06
CA LYS A 269 14.89 -12.28 9.90
C LYS A 269 16.41 -12.18 9.94
N TRP A 270 16.92 -12.64 11.08
CA TRP A 270 18.35 -12.78 11.35
C TRP A 270 19.20 -13.48 10.26
N ASP A 271 18.58 -14.20 9.32
CA ASP A 271 19.22 -14.94 8.21
C ASP A 271 18.16 -15.02 7.09
N THR A 272 18.28 -14.12 6.11
CA THR A 272 17.28 -13.90 5.07
C THR A 272 17.12 -15.11 4.16
N ASP A 273 18.22 -15.73 3.76
CA ASP A 273 18.25 -16.84 2.80
C ASP A 273 18.30 -18.24 3.43
N ARG A 274 18.45 -18.30 4.75
CA ARG A 274 18.39 -19.48 5.62
C ARG A 274 19.54 -20.45 5.38
N ASP A 275 20.72 -19.93 5.13
CA ASP A 275 21.90 -20.71 4.84
C ASP A 275 22.73 -21.07 6.10
N GLY A 276 22.43 -20.40 7.22
CA GLY A 276 23.08 -20.56 8.52
C GLY A 276 24.05 -19.45 8.89
N LEU A 277 24.19 -18.41 8.07
CA LEU A 277 24.89 -17.15 8.36
C LEU A 277 23.89 -16.01 8.58
N PRO A 278 24.20 -15.04 9.46
CA PRO A 278 23.41 -13.83 9.54
C PRO A 278 23.69 -12.89 8.37
N ASP A 279 22.69 -12.07 8.03
CA ASP A 279 22.84 -11.06 6.99
C ASP A 279 23.91 -10.04 7.42
N GLY A 280 23.78 -9.52 8.64
CA GLY A 280 24.73 -8.67 9.34
C GLY A 280 25.85 -9.44 10.07
N LEU A 281 26.37 -8.85 11.16
CA LEU A 281 27.50 -9.40 11.94
C LEU A 281 27.14 -9.83 13.36
N MET A 282 27.29 -11.13 13.63
CA MET A 282 27.16 -11.72 14.96
C MET A 282 28.53 -12.06 15.58
N LYS A 283 28.70 -11.72 16.87
CA LYS A 283 29.84 -12.19 17.69
C LYS A 283 29.53 -13.53 18.33
N LEU A 284 30.29 -14.56 17.97
CA LEU A 284 30.23 -15.89 18.58
C LEU A 284 31.36 -16.09 19.60
N GLY A 285 30.99 -16.37 20.85
CA GLY A 285 31.91 -16.69 21.94
C GLY A 285 32.39 -15.49 22.77
N ALA A 286 33.03 -15.76 23.91
CA ALA A 286 33.48 -14.75 24.87
C ALA A 286 35.01 -14.75 25.06
N GLY A 287 35.61 -13.57 25.20
CA GLY A 287 37.03 -13.39 25.53
C GLY A 287 37.96 -13.50 24.31
N ARG A 288 39.07 -14.26 24.42
CA ARG A 288 40.08 -14.37 23.35
C ARG A 288 39.66 -15.23 22.15
N ASN A 289 38.48 -15.87 22.21
CA ASN A 289 37.96 -16.77 21.18
C ASN A 289 36.73 -16.19 20.46
N THR A 290 36.50 -14.88 20.53
CA THR A 290 35.40 -14.24 19.80
C THR A 290 35.63 -14.38 18.31
N LYS A 291 34.71 -15.06 17.63
CA LYS A 291 34.61 -15.11 16.17
C LYS A 291 33.54 -14.13 15.73
N ILE A 292 33.76 -13.51 14.58
CA ILE A 292 32.76 -12.70 13.90
C ILE A 292 32.22 -13.57 12.76
N LEU A 293 30.90 -13.69 12.72
CA LEU A 293 30.15 -14.43 11.71
C LEU A 293 29.21 -13.44 11.03
N GLY A 294 29.04 -13.54 9.72
CA GLY A 294 28.16 -12.65 8.97
C GLY A 294 28.54 -12.57 7.51
N GLU A 295 27.55 -12.23 6.70
CA GLU A 295 27.72 -12.10 5.26
C GLU A 295 28.12 -10.69 4.85
N ASP A 296 27.48 -9.66 5.41
CA ASP A 296 27.90 -8.26 5.28
C ASP A 296 28.93 -7.91 6.36
N LYS A 297 30.21 -7.89 5.99
CA LYS A 297 31.32 -7.70 6.94
C LYS A 297 31.55 -6.25 7.31
N ASN A 298 31.05 -5.33 6.50
CA ASN A 298 31.27 -3.90 6.72
C ASN A 298 29.98 -3.14 7.03
N LEU A 299 28.84 -3.84 7.05
CA LEU A 299 27.51 -3.37 7.44
C LEU A 299 27.07 -2.19 6.56
N ASN A 300 27.24 -2.32 5.24
CA ASN A 300 26.85 -1.29 4.28
C ASN A 300 25.62 -1.65 3.43
N GLY A 301 25.07 -2.86 3.60
CA GLY A 301 23.89 -3.37 2.89
C GLY A 301 24.15 -3.76 1.44
N THR A 302 25.42 -3.81 1.01
CA THR A 302 25.83 -4.11 -0.37
C THR A 302 26.81 -5.27 -0.38
N VAL A 303 26.62 -6.19 -1.33
CA VAL A 303 27.49 -7.37 -1.44
C VAL A 303 28.83 -6.98 -2.07
N ASP A 304 29.88 -6.97 -1.25
CA ASP A 304 31.25 -6.71 -1.69
C ASP A 304 31.98 -7.97 -2.20
N ALA A 305 33.13 -7.78 -2.83
CA ALA A 305 33.87 -8.87 -3.50
C ALA A 305 34.43 -9.95 -2.55
N ASP A 306 34.58 -9.63 -1.26
CA ASP A 306 35.05 -10.52 -0.20
C ASP A 306 33.92 -11.01 0.74
N GLU A 307 32.68 -10.81 0.32
CA GLU A 307 31.46 -11.16 1.05
C GLU A 307 30.66 -12.25 0.32
N THR A 308 29.76 -12.87 1.06
CA THR A 308 28.72 -13.73 0.51
C THR A 308 27.42 -12.92 0.39
N ASP A 309 26.49 -13.38 -0.43
CA ASP A 309 25.26 -12.66 -0.75
C ASP A 309 24.14 -13.16 0.16
N PRO A 310 23.72 -12.38 1.20
CA PRO A 310 22.76 -12.81 2.24
C PRO A 310 21.34 -13.10 1.73
N ARG A 311 21.13 -12.90 0.44
CA ARG A 311 19.85 -13.14 -0.24
C ARG A 311 19.90 -14.44 -1.05
N LYS A 312 21.00 -15.19 -0.99
CA LYS A 312 21.24 -16.40 -1.78
C LYS A 312 21.91 -17.47 -0.95
N TRP A 313 21.11 -18.50 -0.66
CA TRP A 313 21.54 -19.72 0.03
C TRP A 313 22.92 -20.27 -0.41
N SER A 314 23.31 -20.08 -1.68
CA SER A 314 24.69 -20.26 -2.14
C SER A 314 25.08 -19.15 -3.11
N THR A 315 26.00 -18.28 -2.72
CA THR A 315 26.57 -17.17 -3.52
C THR A 315 27.18 -17.67 -4.82
N VAL A 316 27.83 -18.83 -4.76
CA VAL A 316 28.48 -19.47 -5.93
C VAL A 316 27.51 -20.35 -6.75
N GLY A 317 26.28 -20.53 -6.27
CA GLY A 317 25.22 -21.25 -6.98
C GLY A 317 25.46 -22.75 -7.13
N ASN A 318 26.06 -23.39 -6.13
CA ASN A 318 26.23 -24.84 -6.07
C ASN A 318 25.33 -25.46 -4.97
N ASP A 319 25.37 -26.78 -4.78
CA ASP A 319 24.55 -27.49 -3.78
C ASP A 319 25.15 -27.43 -2.35
N ILE A 320 25.92 -26.38 -2.03
CA ILE A 320 26.51 -26.17 -0.70
C ILE A 320 26.24 -24.72 -0.29
N SER A 321 25.66 -24.50 0.89
CA SER A 321 25.46 -23.14 1.38
C SER A 321 26.75 -22.43 1.73
N ASP A 322 26.70 -21.10 1.78
CA ASP A 322 27.84 -20.34 2.28
C ASP A 322 28.06 -20.60 3.76
N GLY A 323 26.99 -20.78 4.55
CA GLY A 323 27.05 -21.31 5.91
C GLY A 323 27.77 -22.66 6.01
N ASP A 324 27.41 -23.66 5.22
CA ASP A 324 28.10 -24.95 5.20
C ASP A 324 29.57 -24.82 4.81
N ARG A 325 29.89 -23.96 3.84
CA ARG A 325 31.27 -23.67 3.44
C ARG A 325 32.06 -23.02 4.57
N TYR A 326 31.45 -22.07 5.27
CA TYR A 326 32.04 -21.41 6.43
C TYR A 326 32.34 -22.42 7.55
N TYR A 327 31.37 -23.27 7.91
CA TYR A 327 31.57 -24.29 8.94
C TYR A 327 32.65 -25.31 8.55
N GLN A 328 32.69 -25.76 7.29
CA GLN A 328 33.75 -26.66 6.81
C GLN A 328 35.14 -26.01 6.86
N CYS A 329 35.24 -24.72 6.51
CA CYS A 329 36.47 -23.95 6.62
C CYS A 329 36.94 -23.86 8.08
N LEU A 330 36.03 -23.60 9.02
CA LEU A 330 36.35 -23.58 10.45
C LEU A 330 36.82 -24.95 10.97
N LEU A 331 36.16 -26.04 10.58
CA LEU A 331 36.50 -27.41 11.02
C LEU A 331 37.87 -27.86 10.52
N THR A 332 38.31 -27.37 9.36
CA THR A 332 39.61 -27.69 8.77
C THR A 332 40.74 -26.79 9.26
N GLY A 333 40.45 -25.83 10.17
CA GLY A 333 41.44 -24.93 10.75
C GLY A 333 41.79 -23.74 9.87
N GLY A 334 40.92 -23.36 8.93
CA GLY A 334 41.06 -22.16 8.13
C GLY A 334 41.05 -20.89 9.00
N SER A 335 41.91 -19.93 8.65
CA SER A 335 42.02 -18.63 9.35
C SER A 335 41.32 -17.47 8.64
N ASN A 336 40.81 -17.69 7.43
CA ASN A 336 40.08 -16.71 6.62
C ASN A 336 38.88 -17.40 5.98
N CYS A 337 37.94 -17.76 6.85
CA CYS A 337 36.55 -18.01 6.54
C CYS A 337 35.87 -16.65 6.79
#